data_AF-A0A9J7EV64-F1
#
_entry.id   AF-A0A9J7EV64-F1
#
_cell.length_a   1.000
_cell.length_b   1.000
_cell.length_c   1.000
_cell.angle_alpha   90.00
_cell.angle_beta   90.00
_cell.angle_gamma   90.00
#
_symmetry.space_group_name_H-M   'P 1'
#
loop_
_entity.id
_entity.type
_entity.pdbx_description
1 polymer ?
#
loop_
_entity_poly.entity_id
_entity_poly.type
_entity_poly.pdbx_seq_one_letter_code
_entity_poly.pdbx_strand_id
1 'polypeptide(L)'
;YGDYDESAYKPGMLASEDLLPQRVIDQYQMTPEMWEDRIKIWYADHKGMSRDEAEMEYLKIAQDLDMYGVNYFAIKNKKETELYLGVTALGLNIYEKDNKLTPKTTFPWSEIKHISFDDKKFVIKFVEKTTNNFIFFSPKGMNKLILDLCIGNHDLYMRRRKPDTMEVQQMKAQAKEEKQRRQIERNKLAREKQLREAAERERQAMEQRLRQYQEEIRLANDAL
;
A
#
# COMPACT_ATOMS: atom_id res chain seq x y z
N TYR A 1 4.14 9.43 10.25
CA TYR A 1 5.04 10.29 11.04
C TYR A 1 5.67 11.44 10.27
N GLY A 2 5.70 11.42 8.93
CA GLY A 2 6.35 12.48 8.14
C GLY A 2 7.80 12.09 7.86
N ASP A 3 8.72 13.05 7.79
CA ASP A 3 10.14 12.77 7.67
C ASP A 3 10.71 12.34 9.04
N TYR A 4 11.61 11.37 9.03
CA TYR A 4 12.38 11.02 10.22
C TYR A 4 13.29 12.20 10.64
N ASP A 5 13.20 12.60 11.91
CA ASP A 5 14.04 13.61 12.55
C ASP A 5 14.69 13.01 13.80
N GLU A 6 16.01 12.82 13.73
CA GLU A 6 16.80 12.25 14.82
C GLU A 6 16.72 13.07 16.11
N SER A 7 16.57 14.39 16.02
CA SER A 7 16.49 15.27 17.19
C SER A 7 15.15 15.18 17.92
N ALA A 8 14.08 14.85 17.19
CA ALA A 8 12.73 14.72 17.73
C ALA A 8 12.38 13.26 18.10
N TYR A 9 13.12 12.29 17.57
CA TYR A 9 12.87 10.87 17.81
C TYR A 9 13.19 10.47 19.24
N LYS A 10 12.27 9.74 19.88
CA LYS A 10 12.48 9.16 21.22
C LYS A 10 12.33 7.64 21.14
N PRO A 11 13.21 6.86 21.79
CA PRO A 11 13.05 5.41 21.87
C PRO A 11 11.65 5.04 22.38
N GLY A 12 11.01 4.07 21.72
CA GLY A 12 9.65 3.65 22.05
C GLY A 12 8.55 4.48 21.37
N MET A 13 8.88 5.49 20.56
CA MET A 13 7.89 6.26 19.78
C MET A 13 7.13 5.37 18.79
N LEU A 14 7.76 4.30 18.30
CA LEU A 14 7.16 3.32 17.39
C LEU A 14 6.58 2.09 18.11
N ALA A 15 6.85 1.93 19.42
CA ALA A 15 6.48 0.73 20.17
C ALA A 15 4.98 0.61 20.48
N SER A 16 4.21 1.71 20.39
CA SER A 16 2.75 1.69 20.61
C SER A 16 1.94 1.30 19.37
N GLU A 17 2.59 1.00 18.25
CA GLU A 17 1.92 0.69 16.99
C GLU A 17 1.99 -0.80 16.63
N ASP A 18 0.89 -1.32 16.09
CA ASP A 18 0.82 -2.66 15.49
C ASP A 18 1.53 -2.68 14.12
N LEU A 19 2.85 -2.47 14.12
CA LEU A 19 3.67 -2.28 12.91
C LEU A 19 3.87 -3.56 12.11
N LEU A 20 3.86 -4.72 12.77
CA LEU A 20 4.15 -6.01 12.17
C LEU A 20 3.08 -7.03 12.56
N PRO A 21 2.70 -7.96 11.66
CA PRO A 21 1.81 -9.05 12.01
C PRO A 21 2.43 -9.94 13.10
N GLN A 22 1.61 -10.40 14.06
CA GLN A 22 2.06 -11.26 15.17
C GLN A 22 2.87 -12.48 14.69
N ARG A 23 2.46 -13.11 13.59
CA ARG A 23 3.16 -14.25 12.98
C ARG A 23 4.62 -13.95 12.63
N VAL A 24 4.94 -12.72 12.22
CA VAL A 24 6.32 -12.30 11.92
C VAL A 24 7.10 -12.14 13.22
N ILE A 25 6.49 -11.52 14.23
CA ILE A 25 7.12 -11.33 15.55
C ILE A 25 7.46 -12.69 16.17
N ASP A 26 6.52 -13.63 16.17
CA ASP A 26 6.70 -14.95 16.77
C ASP A 26 7.77 -15.80 16.06
N GLN A 27 8.04 -15.52 14.78
CA GLN A 27 9.00 -16.27 13.97
C GLN A 27 10.46 -15.92 14.31
N TYR A 28 10.72 -14.72 14.86
CA TYR A 28 12.07 -14.24 15.14
C TYR A 28 12.24 -13.95 16.64
N GLN A 29 13.38 -14.36 17.20
CA GLN A 29 13.74 -14.03 18.58
C GLN A 29 14.31 -12.60 18.65
N MET A 30 13.44 -11.61 18.46
CA MET A 30 13.78 -10.19 18.50
C MET A 30 12.95 -9.46 19.55
N THR A 31 13.58 -8.55 20.30
CA THR A 31 12.85 -7.68 21.23
C THR A 31 12.12 -6.56 20.46
N PRO A 32 11.12 -5.90 21.05
CA PRO A 32 10.45 -4.75 20.44
C PRO A 32 11.43 -3.66 20.00
N GLU A 33 12.47 -3.39 20.80
CA GLU A 33 13.50 -2.39 20.49
C GLU A 33 14.31 -2.79 19.25
N MET A 34 14.66 -4.07 19.10
CA MET A 34 15.38 -4.55 17.92
C MET A 34 14.54 -4.44 16.64
N TRP A 35 13.22 -4.61 16.73
CA TRP A 35 12.31 -4.38 15.61
C TRP A 35 12.21 -2.90 15.27
N GLU A 36 12.06 -2.05 16.30
CA GLU A 36 12.05 -0.61 16.16
C GLU A 36 13.30 -0.11 15.45
N ASP A 37 14.49 -0.55 15.85
CA ASP A 37 15.76 -0.18 15.22
C ASP A 37 15.80 -0.57 13.73
N ARG A 38 15.26 -1.74 13.36
CA ARG A 38 15.18 -2.15 11.95
C ARG A 38 14.20 -1.30 11.15
N ILE A 39 13.03 -1.03 11.70
CA ILE A 39 12.00 -0.21 11.03
C ILE A 39 12.50 1.22 10.86
N LYS A 40 13.16 1.76 11.89
CA LYS A 40 13.74 3.09 11.92
C LYS A 40 14.75 3.32 10.79
N ILE A 41 15.58 2.33 10.47
CA ILE A 41 16.54 2.43 9.34
C ILE A 41 15.78 2.70 8.03
N TRP A 42 14.77 1.90 7.72
CA TRP A 42 13.95 2.09 6.52
C TRP A 42 13.12 3.37 6.57
N TYR A 43 12.64 3.75 7.75
CA TYR A 43 11.91 5.00 7.92
C TYR A 43 12.78 6.23 7.60
N ALA A 44 14.05 6.21 8.02
CA ALA A 44 15.01 7.28 7.71
C ALA A 44 15.32 7.38 6.20
N ASP A 45 15.33 6.26 5.48
CA ASP A 45 15.58 6.21 4.04
C ASP A 45 14.44 6.83 3.20
N HIS A 46 13.25 7.00 3.78
CA HIS A 46 12.08 7.58 3.10
C HIS A 46 11.93 9.10 3.29
N LYS A 47 12.98 9.78 3.77
CA LYS A 47 12.99 11.24 3.94
C LYS A 47 12.64 11.97 2.64
N GLY A 48 11.72 12.92 2.73
CA GLY A 48 11.21 13.72 1.62
C GLY A 48 10.00 13.10 0.92
N MET A 49 9.69 11.84 1.17
CA MET A 49 8.48 11.20 0.65
C MET A 49 7.23 11.83 1.27
N SER A 50 6.26 12.22 0.43
CA SER A 50 4.97 12.67 0.97
C SER A 50 4.18 11.49 1.52
N ARG A 51 3.20 11.77 2.39
CA ARG A 51 2.33 10.74 2.95
C ARG A 51 1.60 9.95 1.84
N ASP A 52 1.04 10.64 0.87
CA ASP A 52 0.31 10.02 -0.25
C ASP A 52 1.24 9.12 -1.09
N GLU A 53 2.52 9.49 -1.23
CA GLU A 53 3.52 8.67 -1.91
C GLU A 53 3.89 7.44 -1.08
N ALA A 54 4.06 7.58 0.23
CA ALA A 54 4.33 6.46 1.12
C ALA A 54 3.17 5.45 1.13
N GLU A 55 1.93 5.92 1.20
CA GLU A 55 0.73 5.08 1.10
C GLU A 55 0.66 4.36 -0.26
N MET A 56 1.00 5.05 -1.35
CA MET A 56 1.05 4.47 -2.69
C MET A 56 2.16 3.41 -2.83
N GLU A 57 3.38 3.67 -2.36
CA GLU A 57 4.48 2.69 -2.40
C GLU A 57 4.17 1.47 -1.54
N TYR A 58 3.53 1.65 -0.38
CA TYR A 58 3.05 0.53 0.43
C TYR A 58 2.07 -0.34 -0.35
N LEU A 59 1.06 0.26 -1.00
CA LEU A 59 0.08 -0.46 -1.80
C LEU A 59 0.71 -1.14 -3.03
N LYS A 60 1.74 -0.53 -3.64
CA LYS A 60 2.47 -1.12 -4.77
C LYS A 60 3.22 -2.40 -4.40
N ILE A 61 3.73 -2.49 -3.17
CA ILE A 61 4.37 -3.70 -2.65
C ILE A 61 3.29 -4.70 -2.22
N ALA A 62 2.27 -4.24 -1.49
CA ALA A 62 1.22 -5.10 -0.96
C ALA A 62 0.41 -5.79 -2.06
N GLN A 63 0.21 -5.13 -3.20
CA GLN A 63 -0.57 -5.71 -4.31
C GLN A 63 0.08 -6.96 -4.95
N ASP A 64 1.38 -7.15 -4.77
CA ASP A 64 2.13 -8.28 -5.31
C ASP A 64 2.09 -9.50 -4.38
N LEU A 65 1.49 -9.38 -3.18
CA LEU A 65 1.31 -10.51 -2.26
C LEU A 65 0.24 -11.47 -2.79
N ASP A 66 0.50 -12.78 -2.74
CA ASP A 66 -0.36 -13.83 -3.32
C ASP A 66 -1.83 -13.80 -2.85
N MET A 67 -2.07 -13.34 -1.62
CA MET A 67 -3.42 -13.27 -1.03
C MET A 67 -4.10 -11.91 -1.20
N TYR A 68 -3.39 -10.92 -1.75
CA TYR A 68 -3.91 -9.57 -1.92
C TYR A 68 -5.07 -9.55 -2.92
N GLY A 69 -6.17 -8.91 -2.53
CA GLY A 69 -7.34 -8.75 -3.40
C GLY A 69 -8.05 -10.06 -3.77
N VAL A 70 -7.83 -11.16 -3.03
CA VAL A 70 -8.47 -12.46 -3.25
C VAL A 70 -9.60 -12.69 -2.26
N ASN A 71 -10.82 -12.90 -2.76
CA ASN A 71 -11.96 -13.32 -1.95
C ASN A 71 -12.09 -14.84 -1.98
N TYR A 72 -11.81 -15.51 -0.86
CA TYR A 72 -11.81 -16.97 -0.77
C TYR A 72 -13.17 -17.55 -0.34
N PHE A 73 -13.64 -18.56 -1.07
CA PHE A 73 -14.87 -19.30 -0.78
C PHE A 73 -14.60 -20.79 -0.74
N ALA A 74 -15.01 -21.45 0.34
CA ALA A 74 -14.96 -22.91 0.42
C ALA A 74 -16.00 -23.52 -0.53
N ILE A 75 -15.55 -24.39 -1.42
CA ILE A 75 -16.36 -25.04 -2.45
C ILE A 75 -16.06 -26.54 -2.54
N LYS A 76 -16.96 -27.28 -3.18
CA LYS A 76 -16.75 -28.68 -3.56
C LYS A 76 -16.90 -28.85 -5.08
N ASN A 77 -16.03 -29.64 -5.70
CA ASN A 77 -16.20 -30.01 -7.10
C ASN A 77 -17.23 -31.16 -7.25
N LYS A 78 -17.47 -31.64 -8.48
CA LYS A 78 -18.36 -32.79 -8.73
C LYS A 78 -17.93 -34.11 -8.07
N LYS A 79 -16.64 -34.25 -7.73
CA LYS A 79 -16.07 -35.40 -7.03
C LYS A 79 -16.06 -35.20 -5.51
N GLU A 80 -16.77 -34.19 -5.01
CA GLU A 80 -16.84 -33.79 -3.60
C GLU A 80 -15.50 -33.38 -2.95
N THR A 81 -14.47 -33.12 -3.76
CA THR A 81 -13.18 -32.62 -3.27
C THR A 81 -13.36 -31.20 -2.74
N GLU A 82 -12.89 -30.97 -1.52
CA GLU A 82 -12.90 -29.67 -0.87
C GLU A 82 -11.78 -28.78 -1.42
N LEU A 83 -12.16 -27.59 -1.88
CA LEU A 83 -11.29 -26.63 -2.55
C LEU A 83 -11.66 -25.21 -2.09
N TYR A 84 -10.82 -24.23 -2.43
CA TYR A 84 -11.18 -22.83 -2.37
C TYR A 84 -11.31 -22.22 -3.76
N LEU A 85 -12.36 -21.43 -3.96
CA LEU A 85 -12.47 -20.49 -5.06
C LEU A 85 -11.95 -19.14 -4.60
N GLY A 86 -11.00 -18.55 -5.31
CA GLY A 86 -10.59 -17.16 -5.15
C GLY A 86 -11.20 -16.30 -6.25
N VAL A 87 -11.98 -15.28 -5.88
CA VAL A 87 -12.49 -14.26 -6.81
C VAL A 87 -11.56 -13.04 -6.72
N THR A 88 -10.96 -12.66 -7.86
CA THR A 88 -9.98 -11.57 -7.94
C THR A 88 -10.34 -10.55 -9.02
N ALA A 89 -9.62 -9.42 -9.05
CA ALA A 89 -9.73 -8.43 -10.11
C ALA A 89 -9.28 -8.94 -11.50
N LEU A 90 -8.54 -10.05 -11.57
CA LEU A 90 -7.97 -10.61 -12.80
C LEU A 90 -8.75 -11.83 -13.34
N GLY A 91 -9.40 -12.58 -12.44
CA GLY A 91 -10.14 -13.78 -12.80
C GLY A 91 -10.56 -14.60 -11.58
N LEU A 92 -10.83 -15.88 -11.84
CA LEU A 92 -11.18 -16.88 -10.84
C LEU A 92 -10.04 -17.87 -10.67
N ASN A 93 -9.71 -18.19 -9.43
CA ASN A 93 -8.64 -19.10 -9.08
C ASN A 93 -9.18 -20.27 -8.27
N ILE A 94 -8.65 -21.47 -8.48
CA ILE A 94 -8.96 -22.67 -7.70
C ILE A 94 -7.73 -23.05 -6.89
N TYR A 95 -7.91 -23.22 -5.59
CA TYR A 95 -6.87 -23.54 -4.63
C TYR A 95 -7.21 -24.85 -3.91
N GLU A 96 -6.18 -25.53 -3.45
CA GLU A 96 -6.36 -26.68 -2.55
C GLU A 96 -6.80 -26.21 -1.15
N LYS A 97 -7.34 -27.14 -0.37
CA LYS A 97 -7.84 -26.83 0.98
C LYS A 97 -6.74 -26.35 1.92
N ASP A 98 -5.52 -26.85 1.73
CA ASP A 98 -4.34 -26.62 2.57
C ASP A 98 -3.39 -25.53 2.02
N ASN A 99 -3.59 -25.05 0.80
CA ASN A 99 -2.75 -24.00 0.20
C ASN A 99 -3.59 -22.90 -0.47
N LYS A 100 -3.71 -21.75 0.20
CA LYS A 100 -4.37 -20.54 -0.34
C LYS A 100 -3.43 -19.57 -1.06
N LEU A 101 -2.13 -19.82 -1.06
CA LEU A 101 -1.13 -18.94 -1.68
C LEU A 101 -1.07 -19.22 -3.18
N THR A 102 -0.85 -20.49 -3.55
CA THR A 102 -0.62 -20.86 -4.95
C THR A 102 -1.89 -21.48 -5.57
N PRO A 103 -2.48 -20.87 -6.60
CA PRO A 103 -3.62 -21.44 -7.29
C PRO A 103 -3.20 -22.65 -8.15
N LYS A 104 -4.02 -23.70 -8.16
CA LYS A 104 -3.87 -24.86 -9.08
C LYS A 104 -4.42 -24.61 -10.47
N THR A 105 -5.45 -23.77 -10.57
CA THR A 105 -6.11 -23.47 -11.84
C THR A 105 -6.58 -22.03 -11.81
N THR A 106 -6.38 -21.33 -12.93
CA THR A 106 -6.74 -19.92 -13.08
C THR A 106 -7.59 -19.77 -14.33
N PHE A 107 -8.71 -19.05 -14.20
CA PHE A 107 -9.63 -18.70 -15.27
C PHE A 107 -9.66 -17.18 -15.41
N PRO A 108 -8.94 -16.60 -16.39
CA PRO A 108 -9.00 -15.18 -16.68
C PRO A 108 -10.42 -14.72 -17.00
N TRP A 109 -10.78 -13.50 -16.62
CA TRP A 109 -12.10 -12.96 -16.94
C TRP A 109 -12.42 -12.96 -18.44
N SER A 110 -11.41 -12.82 -19.32
CA SER A 110 -11.58 -12.88 -20.78
C SER A 110 -12.02 -14.25 -21.33
N GLU A 111 -11.82 -15.32 -20.57
CA GLU A 111 -12.21 -16.68 -20.99
C GLU A 111 -13.62 -17.05 -20.51
N ILE A 112 -14.20 -16.27 -19.60
CA ILE A 112 -15.49 -16.56 -18.99
C ILE A 112 -16.60 -15.85 -19.78
N LYS A 113 -17.57 -16.64 -20.26
CA LYS A 113 -18.70 -16.15 -21.04
C LYS A 113 -19.91 -15.82 -20.18
N HIS A 114 -20.22 -16.69 -19.23
CA HIS A 114 -21.43 -16.59 -18.44
C HIS A 114 -21.28 -17.33 -17.12
N ILE A 115 -21.82 -16.75 -16.06
CA ILE A 115 -21.82 -17.31 -14.72
C ILE A 115 -23.26 -17.37 -14.20
N SER A 116 -23.63 -18.48 -13.59
CA SER A 116 -24.98 -18.69 -13.04
C SER A 116 -24.94 -19.69 -11.89
N PHE A 117 -25.93 -19.65 -11.01
CA PHE A 117 -26.12 -20.67 -9.99
C PHE A 117 -27.58 -21.09 -9.88
N ASP A 118 -27.78 -22.28 -9.34
CA ASP A 118 -29.08 -22.85 -8.98
C ASP A 118 -28.94 -23.59 -7.64
N ASP A 119 -29.63 -23.09 -6.61
CA ASP A 119 -29.43 -23.46 -5.18
C ASP A 119 -27.94 -23.51 -4.79
N LYS A 120 -27.37 -24.70 -4.63
CA LYS A 120 -25.97 -24.92 -4.26
C LYS A 120 -25.04 -25.02 -5.46
N LYS A 121 -25.55 -25.31 -6.66
CA LYS A 121 -24.76 -25.59 -7.85
C LYS A 121 -24.41 -24.29 -8.56
N PHE A 122 -23.11 -24.04 -8.75
CA PHE A 122 -22.58 -22.90 -9.47
C PHE A 122 -21.96 -23.37 -10.79
N VAL A 123 -22.19 -22.63 -11.87
CA VAL A 123 -21.78 -22.99 -13.23
C VAL A 123 -21.08 -21.80 -13.89
N ILE A 124 -19.85 -22.05 -14.32
CA ILE A 124 -19.04 -21.13 -15.12
C ILE A 124 -18.96 -21.70 -16.54
N LYS A 125 -19.43 -20.93 -17.52
CA LYS A 125 -19.36 -21.25 -18.94
C LYS A 125 -18.24 -20.45 -19.57
N PHE A 126 -17.42 -21.11 -20.38
CA PHE A 126 -16.31 -20.47 -21.09
C PHE A 126 -16.74 -19.91 -22.45
N VAL A 127 -15.95 -18.97 -22.98
CA VAL A 127 -16.15 -18.38 -24.31
C VAL A 127 -15.95 -19.44 -25.39
N GLU A 128 -14.90 -20.25 -25.25
CA GLU A 128 -14.65 -21.40 -26.13
C GLU A 128 -15.66 -22.51 -25.87
N LYS A 129 -16.45 -22.84 -26.90
CA LYS A 129 -17.50 -23.87 -26.80
C LYS A 129 -16.95 -25.29 -26.61
N THR A 130 -15.69 -25.52 -26.96
CA THR A 130 -14.97 -26.80 -26.79
C THR A 130 -14.57 -27.05 -25.35
N THR A 131 -14.44 -26.01 -24.55
CA THR A 131 -14.00 -26.10 -23.16
C THR A 131 -15.17 -26.45 -22.25
N ASN A 132 -15.02 -27.53 -21.49
CA ASN A 132 -16.05 -28.00 -20.57
C ASN A 132 -16.37 -26.96 -19.49
N ASN A 133 -17.66 -26.75 -19.23
CA ASN A 133 -18.10 -25.86 -18.16
C ASN A 133 -17.53 -26.28 -16.80
N PHE A 134 -17.04 -25.31 -16.03
CA PHE A 134 -16.61 -25.56 -14.65
C PHE A 134 -17.82 -25.49 -13.72
N ILE A 135 -18.02 -26.53 -12.92
CA ILE A 135 -19.17 -26.66 -12.02
C ILE A 135 -18.66 -27.00 -10.62
N PHE A 136 -19.09 -26.22 -9.64
CA PHE A 136 -18.82 -26.45 -8.23
C PHE A 136 -20.08 -26.26 -7.40
N PHE A 137 -19.98 -26.64 -6.13
CA PHE A 137 -21.04 -26.53 -5.15
C PHE A 137 -20.54 -25.73 -3.95
N SER A 138 -21.37 -24.81 -3.45
CA SER A 138 -21.07 -24.04 -2.24
C SER A 138 -22.16 -24.20 -1.19
N PRO A 139 -21.90 -23.82 0.08
CA PRO A 139 -22.93 -23.77 1.11
C PRO A 139 -24.11 -22.85 0.71
N LYS A 140 -25.31 -23.16 1.23
CA LYS A 140 -26.50 -22.34 0.94
C LYS A 140 -26.26 -20.88 1.34
N GLY A 141 -26.67 -19.95 0.48
CA GLY A 141 -26.55 -18.50 0.70
C GLY A 141 -25.27 -17.88 0.16
N MET A 142 -24.18 -18.65 -0.05
CA MET A 142 -22.91 -18.09 -0.51
C MET A 142 -22.88 -17.78 -2.01
N ASN A 143 -23.60 -18.56 -2.82
CA ASN A 143 -23.59 -18.40 -4.28
C ASN A 143 -24.02 -17.01 -4.78
N LYS A 144 -24.94 -16.34 -4.06
CA LYS A 144 -25.35 -14.98 -4.41
C LYS A 144 -24.18 -14.00 -4.26
N LEU A 145 -23.48 -14.05 -3.12
CA LEU A 145 -22.30 -13.22 -2.88
C LEU A 145 -21.18 -13.50 -3.89
N ILE A 146 -20.91 -14.78 -4.18
CA ILE A 146 -19.92 -15.16 -5.20
C ILE A 146 -20.30 -14.57 -6.55
N LEU A 147 -21.57 -14.68 -6.96
CA LEU A 147 -22.05 -14.13 -8.21
C LEU A 147 -21.89 -12.60 -8.28
N ASP A 148 -22.30 -11.88 -7.23
CA ASP A 148 -22.21 -10.42 -7.17
C ASP A 148 -20.75 -9.94 -7.29
N LEU A 149 -19.82 -10.61 -6.60
CA LEU A 149 -18.39 -10.34 -6.72
C LEU A 149 -17.84 -10.66 -8.11
N CYS A 150 -18.26 -11.78 -8.72
CA CYS A 150 -17.87 -12.12 -10.08
C CYS A 150 -18.35 -11.07 -11.09
N ILE A 151 -19.61 -10.63 -10.99
CA ILE A 151 -20.18 -9.61 -11.88
C ILE A 151 -19.42 -8.29 -11.72
N GLY A 152 -19.22 -7.82 -10.49
CA GLY A 152 -18.52 -6.57 -10.22
C GLY A 152 -17.06 -6.58 -10.71
N ASN A 153 -16.32 -7.66 -10.42
CA ASN A 153 -14.93 -7.79 -10.88
C ASN A 153 -14.82 -7.92 -12.40
N HIS A 154 -15.69 -8.71 -13.04
CA HIS A 154 -15.71 -8.84 -14.49
C HIS A 154 -16.07 -7.52 -15.18
N ASP A 155 -17.06 -6.77 -14.68
CA ASP A 155 -17.41 -5.45 -15.23
C ASP A 155 -16.22 -4.47 -15.15
N LEU A 156 -15.59 -4.36 -13.98
CA LEU A 156 -14.40 -3.52 -13.81
C LEU A 156 -13.22 -3.99 -14.69
N TYR A 157 -13.01 -5.30 -14.83
CA TYR A 157 -12.01 -5.88 -15.72
C TYR A 157 -12.23 -5.48 -17.18
N MET A 158 -13.49 -5.48 -17.64
CA MET A 158 -13.86 -5.09 -19.00
C MET A 158 -13.75 -3.58 -19.20
N ARG A 159 -14.09 -2.76 -18.19
CA ARG A 159 -13.89 -1.30 -18.22
C ARG A 159 -12.42 -0.93 -18.36
N ARG A 160 -11.51 -1.58 -17.61
CA ARG A 160 -10.05 -1.34 -17.66
C ARG A 160 -9.41 -1.68 -19.01
N ARG A 161 -10.09 -2.44 -19.87
CA ARG A 161 -9.63 -2.80 -21.23
C ARG A 161 -10.16 -1.87 -22.32
N LYS A 162 -11.02 -0.93 -21.96
CA LYS A 162 -11.50 0.11 -22.85
C LYS A 162 -10.74 1.41 -22.57
N PRO A 163 -10.71 2.35 -23.53
CA PRO A 163 -10.22 3.70 -23.24
C PRO A 163 -10.98 4.31 -22.07
N ASP A 164 -10.28 5.11 -21.27
CA ASP A 164 -10.89 5.86 -20.17
C ASP A 164 -12.04 6.72 -20.68
N THR A 165 -13.13 6.78 -19.91
CA THR A 165 -14.25 7.69 -20.17
C THR A 165 -13.80 9.14 -20.04
N MET A 166 -14.52 10.07 -20.68
CA MET A 166 -14.20 11.51 -20.56
C MET A 166 -14.15 11.98 -19.10
N GLU A 167 -15.06 11.47 -18.27
CA GLU A 167 -15.10 11.75 -16.83
C GLU A 167 -13.81 11.29 -16.12
N VAL A 168 -13.37 10.05 -16.36
CA VAL A 168 -12.12 9.52 -15.77
C VAL A 168 -10.90 10.30 -16.26
N GLN A 169 -10.86 10.68 -17.54
CA GLN A 169 -9.78 11.51 -18.08
C GLN A 169 -9.73 12.89 -17.40
N GLN A 170 -10.88 13.53 -17.21
CA GLN A 170 -10.98 14.81 -16.49
C GLN A 170 -10.56 14.66 -15.03
N MET A 171 -11.01 13.63 -14.33
CA MET A 171 -10.59 13.34 -12.95
C MET A 171 -9.07 13.16 -12.85
N LYS A 172 -8.46 12.42 -13.78
CA LYS A 172 -6.99 12.24 -13.82
C LYS A 172 -6.26 13.55 -14.09
N ALA A 173 -6.77 14.39 -15.00
CA ALA A 173 -6.18 15.69 -15.29
C ALA A 173 -6.25 16.62 -14.07
N GLN A 174 -7.41 16.70 -13.41
CA GLN A 174 -7.60 17.48 -12.18
C GLN A 174 -6.67 17.00 -11.06
N ALA A 175 -6.61 15.68 -10.81
CA ALA A 175 -5.73 15.12 -9.80
C ALA A 175 -4.24 15.41 -10.09
N LYS A 176 -3.84 15.39 -11.36
CA LYS A 176 -2.46 15.73 -11.78
C LYS A 176 -2.15 17.21 -11.55
N GLU A 177 -3.07 18.11 -11.93
CA GLU A 177 -2.92 19.54 -11.71
C GLU A 177 -2.87 19.88 -10.22
N GLU A 178 -3.74 19.26 -9.41
CA GLU A 178 -3.75 19.44 -7.96
C GLU A 178 -2.45 18.93 -7.32
N LYS A 179 -1.95 17.75 -7.73
CA LYS A 179 -0.66 17.23 -7.27
C LYS A 179 0.48 18.18 -7.63
N GLN A 180 0.51 18.71 -8.85
CA GLN A 180 1.53 19.68 -9.28
C GLN A 180 1.46 20.98 -8.45
N ARG A 181 0.25 21.50 -8.21
CA ARG A 181 0.03 22.68 -7.38
C ARG A 181 0.54 22.47 -5.95
N ARG A 182 0.17 21.35 -5.32
CA ARG A 182 0.66 20.96 -3.99
C ARG A 182 2.18 20.84 -3.95
N GLN A 183 2.80 20.30 -5.00
CA GLN A 183 4.26 20.19 -5.09
C GLN A 183 4.96 21.56 -5.19
N ILE A 184 4.42 22.48 -5.99
CA ILE A 184 4.97 23.84 -6.12
C ILE A 184 4.90 24.56 -4.76
N GLU A 185 3.76 24.47 -4.07
CA GLU A 185 3.58 25.08 -2.75
C GLU A 185 4.54 24.48 -1.72
N ARG A 186 4.69 23.15 -1.70
CA ARG A 186 5.66 22.45 -0.84
C ARG A 186 7.10 22.89 -1.11
N ASN A 187 7.49 23.00 -2.38
CA ASN A 187 8.83 23.43 -2.77
C ASN A 187 9.09 24.89 -2.36
N LYS A 188 8.09 25.76 -2.49
CA LYS A 188 8.17 27.16 -2.06
C LYS A 188 8.38 27.24 -0.54
N LEU A 189 7.55 26.53 0.23
CA LEU A 189 7.66 26.49 1.69
C LEU A 189 9.01 25.92 2.14
N ALA A 190 9.49 24.85 1.50
CA ALA A 190 10.80 24.26 1.80
C ALA A 190 11.95 25.24 1.56
N ARG A 191 11.91 25.98 0.44
CA ARG A 191 12.91 27.02 0.14
C ARG A 191 12.88 28.16 1.15
N GLU A 192 11.68 28.62 1.55
CA GLU A 192 11.53 29.66 2.58
C GLU A 192 12.07 29.20 3.94
N LYS A 193 11.78 27.96 4.34
CA LYS A 193 12.31 27.35 5.55
C LYS A 193 13.84 27.28 5.53
N GLN A 194 14.44 26.83 4.42
CA GLN A 194 15.90 26.79 4.27
C GLN A 194 16.55 28.17 4.36
N LEU A 195 15.96 29.18 3.73
CA LEU A 195 16.44 30.56 3.81
C LEU A 195 16.37 31.10 5.24
N ARG A 196 15.29 30.81 5.97
CA ARG A 196 15.13 31.19 7.37
C ARG A 196 16.17 30.51 8.27
N GLU A 197 16.36 29.21 8.12
CA GLU A 197 17.36 28.45 8.89
C GLU A 197 18.80 28.92 8.60
N ALA A 198 19.10 29.33 7.37
CA ALA A 198 20.40 29.90 7.00
C ALA A 198 20.60 31.27 7.66
N ALA A 199 19.59 32.14 7.61
CA ALA A 199 19.63 33.46 8.25
C ALA A 199 19.78 33.37 9.77
N GLU A 200 19.08 32.42 10.41
CA GLU A 200 19.22 32.16 11.85
C GLU A 200 20.63 31.66 12.20
N ARG A 201 21.23 30.80 11.38
CA ARG A 201 22.62 30.34 11.56
C ARG A 201 23.64 31.47 11.38
N GLU A 202 23.49 32.30 10.34
CA GLU A 202 24.38 33.46 10.13
C GLU A 202 24.27 34.46 11.28
N ARG A 203 23.05 34.73 11.75
CA ARG A 203 22.83 35.58 12.93
C ARG A 203 23.53 35.04 14.17
N GLN A 204 23.38 33.75 14.47
CA GLN A 204 24.05 33.11 15.61
C GLN A 204 25.58 33.20 15.49
N ALA A 205 26.13 32.99 14.30
CA ALA A 205 27.57 33.11 14.06
C ALA A 205 28.08 34.55 14.26
N MET A 206 27.32 35.56 13.80
CA MET A 206 27.65 36.97 14.04
C MET A 206 27.57 37.34 15.53
N GLU A 207 26.53 36.90 16.23
CA GLU A 207 26.38 37.12 17.67
C GLU A 207 27.53 36.49 18.46
N GLN A 208 28.00 35.29 18.08
CA GLN A 208 29.17 34.65 18.68
C GLN A 208 30.47 35.43 18.43
N ARG A 209 30.71 35.87 17.19
CA ARG A 209 31.89 36.68 16.86
C ARG A 209 31.91 38.01 17.61
N LEU A 210 30.75 38.67 17.74
CA LEU A 210 30.63 39.92 18.49
C LEU A 210 30.99 39.72 19.97
N ARG A 211 30.53 38.63 20.58
CA ARG A 211 30.90 38.28 21.97
C ARG A 211 32.41 38.06 22.12
N GLN A 212 33.03 37.35 21.18
CA GLN A 212 34.48 37.14 21.20
C GLN A 212 35.25 38.47 21.13
N TYR A 213 34.89 39.36 20.20
CA TYR A 213 35.52 40.68 20.12
C TYR A 213 35.31 41.52 21.38
N GLN A 214 34.12 41.49 21.97
CA GLN A 214 33.86 42.20 23.23
C GLN A 214 34.72 41.67 24.38
N GLU A 215 34.93 40.36 24.44
CA GLU A 215 35.77 39.72 25.45
C GLU A 215 37.26 40.03 25.24
N GLU A 216 37.74 40.02 23.98
CA GLU A 216 39.10 40.45 23.63
C GLU A 216 39.35 41.92 23.99
N ILE A 217 38.41 42.81 23.68
CA ILE A 217 38.51 44.23 24.07
C ILE A 217 38.53 44.38 25.59
N ARG A 218 37.70 43.62 26.32
CA ARG A 218 37.71 43.64 27.80
C ARG A 218 39.08 43.22 28.33
N LEU A 219 39.62 42.09 27.85
CA LEU A 219 40.92 41.58 28.27
C LEU A 219 42.06 42.54 27.92
N ALA A 220 42.01 43.20 26.75
CA ALA A 220 43.00 44.19 26.36
C ALA A 220 42.95 45.45 27.24
N ASN A 221 41.74 45.91 27.62
CA ASN A 221 41.57 47.03 28.54
C ASN A 221 42.00 46.69 29.97
N ASP A 222 41.79 45.46 30.43
CA ASP A 222 42.22 45.00 31.76
C ASP A 222 43.75 44.81 31.85
N ALA A 223 44.46 44.73 30.72
CA ALA A 223 45.92 44.55 30.62
C ALA A 223 46.72 45.86 30.46
N LEU A 224 46.03 47.01 30.34
CA LEU A 224 46.59 48.36 30.21
C LEU A 224 46.51 49.11 31.55
#